data_AF-A0A7X1GKP1-F1
#
_entry.id   AF-A0A7X1GKP1-F1
#
_cell.length_a   1.000
_cell.length_b   1.000
_cell.length_c   1.000
_cell.angle_alpha   90.00
_cell.angle_beta   90.00
_cell.angle_gamma   90.00
#
_symmetry.space_group_name_H-M   'P 1'
#
loop_
_entity.id
_entity.type
_entity.pdbx_description
1 polymer ?
#
loop_
_entity_poly.entity_id
_entity_poly.type
_entity_poly.pdbx_seq_one_letter_code
_entity_poly.pdbx_strand_id
1 'polypeptide(L)'
;MKITRFETKILDKQEKRLKGLDGLAMLLVDVDYDGKIFDVDRTVFAKDISDDGGIRMTGLTESIAVIAIDKHGNESKAFILRR
;
A
#
# COMPACT_ATOMS: atom_id res chain seq x y z
N MET A 1 10.65 2.37 -2.53
CA MET A 1 9.66 1.45 -3.11
C MET A 1 8.81 2.21 -4.13
N LYS A 2 8.27 1.55 -5.16
CA LYS A 2 7.38 2.20 -6.13
C LYS A 2 6.17 1.32 -6.42
N ILE A 3 4.97 1.90 -6.33
CA ILE A 3 3.74 1.23 -6.74
C ILE A 3 3.69 1.27 -8.26
N THR A 4 3.70 0.11 -8.89
CA THR A 4 3.58 -0.01 -10.36
C THR A 4 2.14 -0.26 -10.79
N ARG A 5 1.31 -0.86 -9.91
CA ARG A 5 -0.11 -1.11 -10.16
C ARG A 5 -0.86 -1.24 -8.84
N PHE A 6 -2.01 -0.57 -8.73
CA PHE A 6 -2.98 -0.75 -7.67
C PHE A 6 -4.38 -0.82 -8.28
N GLU A 7 -5.15 -1.84 -7.90
CA GLU A 7 -6.50 -2.06 -8.37
C GLU A 7 -7.42 -2.31 -7.17
N THR A 8 -8.54 -1.61 -7.13
CA THR A 8 -9.59 -1.82 -6.13
C THR A 8 -10.94 -1.94 -6.83
N LYS A 9 -11.86 -2.65 -6.17
CA LYS A 9 -13.24 -2.84 -6.65
C LYS A 9 -14.19 -1.76 -6.14
N ILE A 10 -13.71 -0.81 -5.32
CA ILE A 10 -14.56 0.24 -4.77
C ILE A 10 -15.04 1.21 -5.87
N LEU A 11 -16.26 1.67 -5.69
CA LEU A 11 -16.91 2.64 -6.55
C LEU A 11 -16.87 4.02 -5.87
N ASP A 12 -16.70 5.06 -6.66
CA ASP A 12 -16.88 6.44 -6.22
C ASP A 12 -18.38 6.78 -6.06
N LYS A 13 -18.68 8.01 -5.64
CA LYS A 13 -20.05 8.50 -5.48
C LYS A 13 -20.88 8.51 -6.78
N GLN A 14 -20.23 8.33 -7.93
CA GLN A 14 -20.85 8.28 -9.26
C GLN A 14 -20.90 6.85 -9.80
N GLU A 15 -20.74 5.84 -8.94
CA GLU A 15 -20.73 4.41 -9.28
C GLU A 15 -19.60 4.02 -10.26
N LYS A 16 -18.55 4.84 -10.39
CA LYS A 16 -17.37 4.52 -11.20
C LYS A 16 -16.30 3.90 -10.33
N ARG A 17 -15.60 2.88 -10.85
CA ARG A 17 -14.46 2.30 -10.13
C ARG A 17 -13.37 3.34 -9.91
N LEU A 18 -12.95 3.50 -8.65
CA LEU A 18 -11.77 4.29 -8.33
C LEU A 18 -10.53 3.61 -8.94
N LYS A 19 -9.72 4.38 -9.67
CA LYS A 19 -8.57 3.87 -10.42
C LYS A 19 -7.27 4.27 -9.74
N GLY A 20 -6.33 3.34 -9.65
CA GLY A 20 -4.99 3.62 -9.15
C GLY A 20 -5.00 4.26 -7.74
N LEU A 21 -4.09 5.21 -7.53
CA LEU A 21 -3.87 5.85 -6.22
C LEU A 21 -5.11 6.62 -5.70
N ASP A 22 -6.04 7.00 -6.56
CA ASP A 22 -7.26 7.70 -6.14
C ASP A 22 -8.16 6.86 -5.23
N GLY A 23 -8.08 5.53 -5.36
CA GLY A 23 -8.80 4.59 -4.50
C GLY A 23 -8.05 4.24 -3.21
N LEU A 24 -6.76 4.58 -3.13
CA LEU A 24 -5.90 4.22 -2.01
C LEU A 24 -6.11 5.21 -0.84
N ALA A 25 -6.19 4.69 0.38
CA ALA A 25 -6.18 5.49 1.60
C ALA A 25 -4.78 5.51 2.22
N MET A 26 -4.20 4.33 2.42
CA MET A 26 -2.88 4.17 3.02
C MET A 26 -2.28 2.81 2.69
N LEU A 27 -0.97 2.69 2.91
CA LEU A 27 -0.25 1.43 2.95
C LEU A 27 0.25 1.19 4.36
N LEU A 28 0.03 -0.01 4.86
CA LEU A 28 0.73 -0.55 6.01
C LEU A 28 1.99 -1.25 5.49
N VAL A 29 3.13 -0.94 6.08
CA VAL A 29 4.43 -1.46 5.67
C VAL A 29 5.12 -2.03 6.89
N ASP A 30 5.41 -3.31 6.82
CA ASP A 30 6.30 -4.07 7.69
C ASP A 30 7.67 -4.08 7.00
N VAL A 31 8.67 -3.43 7.60
CA VAL A 31 9.98 -3.28 6.95
C VAL A 31 10.92 -4.44 7.25
N ASP A 32 10.59 -5.36 8.14
CA ASP A 32 11.42 -6.51 8.53
C ASP A 32 10.59 -7.80 8.67
N TYR A 33 9.83 -8.11 7.61
CA TYR A 33 8.83 -9.17 7.66
C TYR A 33 9.46 -10.56 7.74
N ASP A 34 9.25 -11.23 8.88
CA ASP A 34 9.81 -12.54 9.22
C ASP A 34 9.05 -13.74 8.61
N GLY A 35 7.94 -13.48 7.91
CA GLY A 35 7.10 -14.50 7.28
C GLY A 35 6.05 -15.12 8.19
N LYS A 36 5.91 -14.66 9.45
CA LYS A 36 4.95 -15.21 10.42
C LYS A 36 3.85 -14.22 10.75
N ILE A 37 4.21 -13.05 11.29
CA ILE A 37 3.26 -12.05 11.79
C ILE A 37 3.55 -10.75 11.07
N PHE A 38 2.50 -10.11 10.55
CA PHE A 38 2.62 -8.80 9.95
C PHE A 38 2.61 -7.75 11.06
N ASP A 39 3.72 -7.06 11.28
CA ASP A 39 3.83 -5.96 12.23
C ASP A 39 3.91 -4.63 11.48
N VAL A 40 3.11 -3.66 11.91
CA VAL A 40 3.03 -2.37 11.22
C VAL A 40 4.13 -1.46 11.74
N ASP A 41 5.29 -1.50 11.09
CA ASP A 41 6.37 -0.55 11.38
C ASP A 41 6.05 0.87 10.90
N ARG A 42 5.43 0.96 9.72
CA ARG A 42 5.18 2.22 9.02
C ARG A 42 3.80 2.26 8.37
N THR A 43 3.19 3.42 8.42
CA THR A 43 1.99 3.76 7.66
C THR A 43 2.32 4.85 6.67
N VAL A 44 2.02 4.62 5.39
CA VAL A 44 2.18 5.60 4.31
C VAL A 44 0.80 6.02 3.85
N PHE A 45 0.41 7.27 4.08
CA PHE A 45 -0.88 7.75 3.59
C PHE A 45 -0.81 8.03 2.10
N ALA A 46 -1.94 7.91 1.41
CA ALA A 46 -2.02 8.20 -0.03
C ALA A 46 -1.53 9.61 -0.39
N LYS A 47 -1.69 10.59 0.51
CA LYS A 47 -1.17 11.96 0.36
C LYS A 47 0.36 12.07 0.35
N ASP A 48 1.04 11.08 0.93
CA ASP A 48 2.50 11.04 1.04
C ASP A 48 3.15 10.24 -0.11
N ILE A 49 2.32 9.63 -0.96
CA ILE A 49 2.74 8.92 -2.17
C ILE A 49 2.82 9.93 -3.30
N SER A 50 3.94 9.92 -4.02
CA SER A 50 4.11 10.78 -5.19
C SER A 50 3.15 10.37 -6.31
N ASP A 51 2.77 11.31 -7.18
CA ASP A 51 1.83 11.04 -8.30
C ASP A 51 2.27 9.90 -9.22
N ASP A 52 3.57 9.61 -9.27
CA ASP A 52 4.16 8.51 -10.02
C ASP A 52 4.14 7.16 -9.27
N GLY A 53 3.53 7.09 -8.08
CA GLY A 53 3.53 5.93 -7.19
C GLY A 53 4.80 5.77 -6.36
N GLY A 54 5.69 6.77 -6.36
CA GLY A 54 6.94 6.77 -5.60
C GLY A 54 6.71 6.93 -4.10
N ILE A 55 7.32 6.04 -3.31
CA ILE A 55 7.31 6.12 -1.85
C ILE A 55 8.74 6.22 -1.36
N ARG A 56 9.04 7.36 -0.73
CA ARG A 56 10.32 7.63 -0.07
C ARG A 56 10.26 7.18 1.37
N MET A 57 10.99 6.12 1.68
CA MET A 57 11.14 5.60 3.04
C MET A 57 12.56 5.13 3.26
N THR A 58 13.04 5.30 4.48
CA THR A 58 14.36 4.88 4.95
C THR A 58 14.22 3.61 5.79
N GLY A 59 15.27 2.77 5.82
CA GLY A 59 15.27 1.55 6.63
C GLY A 59 14.57 0.36 5.96
N LEU A 60 14.61 0.28 4.64
CA LEU A 60 14.13 -0.90 3.90
C LEU A 60 15.12 -2.07 4.10
N THR A 61 14.63 -3.20 4.60
CA THR A 61 15.43 -4.43 4.75
C THR A 61 15.30 -5.35 3.52
N GLU A 62 15.75 -6.61 3.65
CA GLU A 62 15.69 -7.64 2.61
C GLU A 62 14.27 -8.18 2.37
N SER A 63 13.38 -8.14 3.36
CA SER A 63 12.02 -8.66 3.30
C SER A 63 11.05 -7.64 3.87
N ILE A 64 10.19 -7.10 3.02
CA ILE A 64 9.21 -6.08 3.37
C ILE A 64 7.84 -6.65 3.05
N ALA A 65 6.87 -6.51 3.94
CA ALA A 65 5.49 -6.80 3.61
C ALA A 65 4.68 -5.50 3.53
N VAL A 66 3.75 -5.45 2.58
CA VAL A 66 2.91 -4.27 2.35
C VAL A 66 1.45 -4.70 2.26
N ILE A 67 0.57 -4.04 3.02
CA ILE A 67 -0.88 -4.17 2.90
C ILE A 67 -1.43 -2.83 2.44
N ALA A 68 -2.20 -2.84 1.36
CA ALA A 68 -2.87 -1.65 0.87
C ALA A 68 -4.28 -1.56 1.45
N ILE A 69 -4.62 -0.38 1.97
CA ILE A 69 -5.94 -0.08 2.49
C ILE A 69 -6.58 0.97 1.59
N ASP A 70 -7.75 0.64 1.06
CA ASP A 70 -8.52 1.56 0.23
C ASP A 70 -9.36 2.55 1.06
N LYS A 71 -9.98 3.53 0.40
CA LYS A 71 -10.78 4.57 1.07
C LYS A 71 -12.02 4.07 1.82
N HIS A 72 -12.46 2.83 1.58
CA HIS A 72 -13.55 2.19 2.30
C HIS A 72 -13.05 1.36 3.48
N GLY A 73 -11.74 1.22 3.65
CA GLY A 73 -11.13 0.38 4.68
C GLY A 73 -10.99 -1.08 4.26
N ASN A 74 -11.14 -1.41 2.97
CA ASN A 74 -10.84 -2.78 2.54
C ASN A 74 -9.33 -2.95 2.45
N GLU A 75 -8.86 -4.06 3.01
CA GLU A 75 -7.46 -4.45 3.00
C GLU A 75 -7.15 -5.34 1.79
N SER A 76 -6.00 -5.14 1.18
CA SER A 76 -5.43 -6.09 0.22
C SER A 76 -4.83 -7.28 0.95
N LYS A 77 -4.51 -8.34 0.20
CA LYS A 77 -3.55 -9.34 0.70
C LYS A 77 -2.19 -8.69 0.94
N ALA A 78 -1.45 -9.22 1.91
CA ALA A 78 -0.07 -8.82 2.13
C ALA A 78 0.78 -9.14 0.90
N PHE A 79 1.46 -8.12 0.39
CA PHE A 79 2.40 -8.23 -0.71
C PHE A 79 3.82 -8.24 -0.14
N ILE A 80 4.52 -9.35 -0.33
CA ILE A 80 5.88 -9.51 0.18
C ILE A 80 6.86 -9.10 -0.92
N LEU A 81 7.62 -8.06 -0.65
CA LEU A 81 8.73 -7.59 -1.47
C LEU A 81 10.02 -8.17 -0.89
N ARG A 82 10.71 -8.99 -1.68
CA ARG A 82 12.06 -9.47 -1.33
C ARG A 82 13.07 -8.83 -2.27
N ARG A 83 14.20 -8.41 -1.71
CA ARG A 83 15.31 -7.85 -2.47
C ARG A 83 16.27 -8.92 -2.98
#